data_AF-A0A9E4ZLG0-F1
#
_entry.id   AF-A0A9E4ZLG0-F1
#
_cell.length_a   1.000
_cell.length_b   1.000
_cell.length_c   1.000
_cell.angle_alpha   90.00
_cell.angle_beta   90.00
_cell.angle_gamma   90.00
#
_symmetry.space_group_name_H-M   'P 1'
#
loop_
_entity.id
_entity.type
_entity.pdbx_description
1 polymer ?
#
loop_
_entity_poly.entity_id
_entity_poly.type
_entity_poly.pdbx_seq_one_letter_code
_entity_poly.pdbx_strand_id
1 'polypeptide(L)'
;MVEKKSPASGWPIIQGDFHTGDAQSCVAVVTMGSHLDEQGICDAGAAIAGSCKTENLGLEKIIANVISNPNIRFILCCGTEVKGHLSGQSFMALHEGGVAGGKIVGAQGAIAFIENLSDEAIKRFQDQVEMVNIMESEDMGTIKAKIDELKAKDPGAFGAEPMVVEVKEEDGAGAEEATGEVQPLSGELALIHARMKIIERMVTDIGYRNKFAAGVYSGKIEGLMIGLIVSFVILGFILLG
;
A
#
# COMPACT_ATOMS: atom_id res chain seq x y z
N MET A 1 -26.62 3.98 14.81
CA MET A 1 -25.92 3.11 13.85
C MET A 1 -25.27 4.01 12.82
N VAL A 2 -24.07 3.67 12.37
CA VAL A 2 -23.35 4.45 11.36
C VAL A 2 -24.06 4.30 10.01
N GLU A 3 -24.24 5.38 9.25
CA GLU A 3 -24.87 5.30 7.93
C GLU A 3 -23.98 4.56 6.94
N LYS A 4 -24.59 3.65 6.16
CA LYS A 4 -23.92 2.84 5.13
C LYS A 4 -24.68 2.94 3.82
N LYS A 5 -23.96 2.85 2.71
CA LYS A 5 -24.52 2.83 1.36
C LYS A 5 -24.16 1.53 0.66
N SER A 6 -24.95 1.12 -0.32
CA SER A 6 -24.57 0.02 -1.19
C SER A 6 -23.38 0.44 -2.06
N PRO A 7 -22.30 -0.35 -2.13
CA PRO A 7 -21.26 -0.18 -3.15
C PRO A 7 -21.84 -0.33 -4.56
N ALA A 8 -21.04 0.00 -5.57
CA ALA A 8 -21.40 -0.31 -6.95
C ALA A 8 -21.68 -1.82 -7.13
N SER A 9 -22.59 -2.15 -8.06
CA SER A 9 -22.93 -3.55 -8.34
C SER A 9 -21.70 -4.31 -8.83
N GLY A 10 -21.41 -5.45 -8.19
CA GLY A 10 -20.23 -6.28 -8.52
C GLY A 10 -18.92 -5.75 -7.95
N TRP A 11 -18.95 -4.83 -6.99
CA TRP A 11 -17.76 -4.34 -6.31
C TRP A 11 -16.95 -5.47 -5.63
N PRO A 12 -15.60 -5.48 -5.73
CA PRO A 12 -14.75 -4.58 -6.50
C PRO A 12 -14.83 -4.82 -8.03
N ILE A 13 -14.90 -3.75 -8.81
CA ILE A 13 -15.11 -3.81 -10.27
C ILE A 13 -13.80 -4.10 -11.00
N ILE A 14 -12.73 -3.41 -10.60
CA ILE A 14 -11.44 -3.51 -11.27
C ILE A 14 -10.66 -4.67 -10.69
N GLN A 15 -10.20 -5.57 -11.56
CA GLN A 15 -9.42 -6.74 -11.15
C GLN A 15 -7.99 -6.35 -10.76
N GLY A 16 -7.44 -7.09 -9.79
CA GLY A 16 -6.11 -6.86 -9.26
C GLY A 16 -5.75 -7.92 -8.22
N ASP A 17 -4.58 -7.74 -7.61
CA ASP A 17 -4.08 -8.62 -6.55
C ASP A 17 -4.55 -8.12 -5.19
N PHE A 18 -5.72 -8.59 -4.76
CA PHE A 18 -6.33 -8.23 -3.48
C PHE A 18 -7.25 -9.32 -2.96
N HIS A 19 -7.53 -9.24 -1.67
CA HIS A 19 -8.61 -9.96 -1.00
C HIS A 19 -9.69 -8.97 -0.59
N THR A 20 -10.92 -9.47 -0.46
CA THR A 20 -12.09 -8.67 -0.05
C THR A 20 -12.64 -9.16 1.27
N GLY A 21 -12.97 -8.22 2.14
CA GLY A 21 -13.70 -8.47 3.38
C GLY A 21 -15.13 -7.92 3.31
N ASP A 22 -15.59 -7.32 4.41
CA ASP A 22 -16.92 -6.71 4.48
C ASP A 22 -16.98 -5.40 3.67
N ALA A 23 -17.81 -5.37 2.63
CA ALA A 23 -17.99 -4.20 1.77
C ALA A 23 -18.60 -2.98 2.50
N GLN A 24 -19.15 -3.16 3.71
CA GLN A 24 -19.58 -2.06 4.59
C GLN A 24 -18.47 -1.54 5.52
N SER A 25 -17.31 -2.18 5.57
CA SER A 25 -16.17 -1.66 6.34
C SER A 25 -15.68 -0.33 5.77
N CYS A 26 -15.19 0.53 6.67
CA CYS A 26 -14.66 1.84 6.31
C CYS A 26 -13.16 1.88 6.02
N VAL A 27 -12.46 0.74 6.08
CA VAL A 27 -11.00 0.68 5.95
C VAL A 27 -10.61 -0.12 4.72
N ALA A 28 -9.79 0.45 3.85
CA ALA A 28 -9.01 -0.29 2.85
C ALA A 28 -7.55 -0.33 3.30
N VAL A 29 -6.83 -1.40 2.95
CA VAL A 29 -5.42 -1.58 3.31
C VAL A 29 -4.59 -1.80 2.04
N VAL A 30 -3.49 -1.07 1.93
CA VAL A 30 -2.54 -1.22 0.83
C VAL A 30 -1.21 -1.66 1.40
N THR A 31 -0.78 -2.88 1.09
CA THR A 31 0.44 -3.51 1.63
C THR A 31 1.72 -3.14 0.85
N MET A 32 1.59 -2.23 -0.12
CA MET A 32 2.67 -1.67 -0.93
C MET A 32 3.54 -2.76 -1.57
N GLY A 33 4.84 -2.77 -1.32
CA GLY A 33 5.78 -3.76 -1.84
C GLY A 33 5.81 -5.08 -1.06
N SER A 34 5.07 -5.19 0.05
CA SER A 34 5.04 -6.40 0.87
C SER A 34 3.90 -7.34 0.43
N HIS A 35 4.18 -8.63 0.43
CA HIS A 35 3.16 -9.69 0.41
C HIS A 35 2.94 -10.16 1.84
N LEU A 36 1.77 -9.86 2.40
CA LEU A 36 1.44 -10.16 3.80
C LEU A 36 0.36 -11.25 3.85
N ASP A 37 -0.40 -11.31 4.95
CA ASP A 37 -1.60 -12.14 5.06
C ASP A 37 -2.83 -11.26 4.77
N GLU A 38 -3.05 -10.89 3.50
CA GLU A 38 -4.14 -9.98 3.09
C GLU A 38 -5.53 -10.53 3.44
N GLN A 39 -5.71 -11.85 3.42
CA GLN A 39 -6.93 -12.47 3.92
C GLN A 39 -7.08 -12.22 5.43
N GLY A 40 -6.04 -12.42 6.23
CA GLY A 40 -6.05 -12.10 7.66
C GLY A 40 -6.23 -10.60 7.97
N ILE A 41 -5.88 -9.71 7.04
CA ILE A 41 -6.18 -8.26 7.10
C ILE A 41 -7.68 -8.02 6.85
N CYS A 42 -8.27 -8.68 5.86
CA CYS A 42 -9.70 -8.61 5.59
C CYS A 42 -10.52 -9.18 6.75
N ASP A 43 -10.08 -10.30 7.34
CA ASP A 43 -10.72 -10.94 8.50
C ASP A 43 -10.66 -10.06 9.76
N ALA A 44 -9.65 -9.17 9.87
CA ALA A 44 -9.59 -8.13 10.90
C ALA A 44 -10.59 -6.98 10.68
N GLY A 45 -11.24 -6.96 9.52
CA GLY A 45 -12.32 -6.06 9.17
C GLY A 45 -11.92 -4.94 8.22
N ALA A 46 -10.92 -5.14 7.36
CA ALA A 46 -10.77 -4.31 6.17
C ALA A 46 -11.84 -4.69 5.11
N ALA A 47 -12.29 -3.72 4.31
CA ALA A 47 -13.17 -3.96 3.18
C ALA A 47 -12.43 -4.64 2.02
N ILE A 48 -11.18 -4.26 1.82
CA ILE A 48 -10.29 -4.74 0.76
C ILE A 48 -8.84 -4.59 1.23
N ALA A 49 -8.00 -5.56 0.91
CA ALA A 49 -6.57 -5.52 1.20
C ALA A 49 -5.76 -6.10 0.04
N GLY A 50 -4.73 -5.40 -0.41
CA GLY A 50 -3.91 -5.84 -1.54
C GLY A 50 -2.59 -5.09 -1.67
N SER A 51 -1.69 -5.65 -2.48
CA SER A 51 -0.39 -5.05 -2.75
C SER A 51 -0.47 -3.96 -3.84
N CYS A 52 0.47 -3.03 -3.83
CA CYS A 52 0.55 -1.99 -4.87
C CYS A 52 1.98 -1.64 -5.20
N LYS A 53 2.44 -2.12 -6.35
CA LYS A 53 3.84 -1.99 -6.77
C LYS A 53 4.12 -0.74 -7.60
N THR A 54 3.16 -0.29 -8.40
CA THR A 54 3.40 0.78 -9.38
C THR A 54 2.72 2.09 -8.98
N GLU A 55 3.40 3.19 -9.24
CA GLU A 55 3.03 4.58 -8.94
C GLU A 55 2.09 5.22 -9.98
N ASN A 56 1.46 4.39 -10.80
CA ASN A 56 0.57 4.77 -11.90
C ASN A 56 -0.66 3.86 -11.93
N LEU A 57 -0.74 2.89 -12.85
CA LEU A 57 -1.86 1.96 -13.02
C LEU A 57 -2.27 1.26 -11.71
N GLY A 58 -1.31 0.88 -10.87
CA GLY A 58 -1.59 0.30 -9.55
C GLY A 58 -2.42 1.24 -8.67
N LEU A 59 -2.05 2.53 -8.62
CA LEU A 59 -2.79 3.56 -7.90
C LEU A 59 -4.16 3.82 -8.52
N GLU A 60 -4.25 3.83 -9.85
CA GLU A 60 -5.51 4.02 -10.57
C GLU A 60 -6.53 2.93 -10.22
N LYS A 61 -6.09 1.66 -10.20
CA LYS A 61 -6.92 0.52 -9.82
C LYS A 61 -7.41 0.63 -8.38
N ILE A 62 -6.54 1.03 -7.44
CA ILE A 62 -6.95 1.26 -6.05
C ILE A 62 -8.02 2.34 -5.99
N ILE A 63 -7.76 3.50 -6.58
CA ILE A 63 -8.68 4.64 -6.52
C ILE A 63 -10.03 4.28 -7.12
N ALA A 64 -10.05 3.62 -8.29
CA ALA A 64 -11.28 3.17 -8.95
C ALA A 64 -12.12 2.24 -8.07
N ASN A 65 -11.49 1.27 -7.41
CA ASN A 65 -12.18 0.39 -6.47
C ASN A 65 -12.60 1.11 -5.17
N VAL A 66 -11.86 2.11 -4.70
CA VAL A 66 -12.24 2.87 -3.50
C VAL A 66 -13.45 3.77 -3.75
N ILE A 67 -13.43 4.58 -4.83
CA ILE A 67 -14.51 5.55 -5.08
C ILE A 67 -15.83 4.89 -5.54
N SER A 68 -15.77 3.61 -5.98
CA SER A 68 -16.94 2.77 -6.25
C SER A 68 -17.52 2.11 -4.99
N ASN A 69 -16.94 2.34 -3.81
CA ASN A 69 -17.51 1.97 -2.52
C ASN A 69 -17.50 3.15 -1.53
N PRO A 70 -18.62 3.89 -1.37
CA PRO A 70 -18.71 5.04 -0.47
C PRO A 70 -18.47 4.72 1.00
N ASN A 71 -18.54 3.45 1.41
CA ASN A 71 -18.31 3.07 2.80
C ASN A 71 -16.83 3.20 3.18
N ILE A 72 -15.89 3.10 2.23
CA ILE A 72 -14.46 3.20 2.49
C ILE A 72 -14.10 4.67 2.73
N ARG A 73 -13.64 4.97 3.95
CA ARG A 73 -13.31 6.31 4.44
C ARG A 73 -11.86 6.44 4.89
N PHE A 74 -11.15 5.33 5.04
CA PHE A 74 -9.74 5.30 5.42
C PHE A 74 -8.97 4.39 4.49
N ILE A 75 -7.75 4.80 4.15
CA ILE A 75 -6.76 3.96 3.49
C ILE A 75 -5.56 3.84 4.40
N LEU A 76 -5.28 2.61 4.84
CA LEU A 76 -4.11 2.29 5.64
C LEU A 76 -2.99 1.79 4.72
N CYS A 77 -1.92 2.58 4.61
CA CYS A 77 -0.70 2.19 3.92
C CYS A 77 0.25 1.50 4.90
N CYS A 78 0.64 0.26 4.60
CA CYS A 78 1.60 -0.53 5.36
C CYS A 78 2.53 -1.29 4.41
N GLY A 79 3.44 -2.09 4.97
CA GLY A 79 4.46 -2.80 4.20
C GLY A 79 5.60 -1.90 3.75
N THR A 80 6.56 -2.51 3.04
CA THR A 80 7.78 -1.83 2.58
C THR A 80 7.52 -0.98 1.34
N GLU A 81 8.24 0.13 1.22
CA GLU A 81 8.20 0.96 0.02
C GLU A 81 8.81 0.23 -1.19
N VAL A 82 8.26 0.49 -2.37
CA VAL A 82 8.73 -0.11 -3.61
C VAL A 82 9.87 0.73 -4.17
N LYS A 83 11.08 0.20 -4.18
CA LYS A 83 12.25 0.94 -4.68
C LYS A 83 12.09 1.31 -6.15
N GLY A 84 12.47 2.53 -6.51
CA GLY A 84 12.36 3.06 -7.87
C GLY A 84 10.97 3.60 -8.20
N HIS A 85 9.93 2.78 -7.97
CA HIS A 85 8.54 3.19 -8.16
C HIS A 85 8.07 4.20 -7.11
N LEU A 86 8.46 4.01 -5.84
CA LEU A 86 8.01 4.79 -4.69
C LEU A 86 6.48 4.94 -4.68
N SER A 87 5.78 3.81 -4.82
CA SER A 87 4.31 3.79 -4.98
C SER A 87 3.62 4.33 -3.74
N GLY A 88 4.11 4.03 -2.53
CA GLY A 88 3.53 4.55 -1.29
C GLY A 88 3.67 6.06 -1.17
N GLN A 89 4.88 6.59 -1.37
CA GLN A 89 5.12 8.03 -1.38
C GLN A 89 4.30 8.75 -2.47
N SER A 90 4.25 8.18 -3.67
CA SER A 90 3.49 8.75 -4.79
C SER A 90 1.98 8.74 -4.50
N PHE A 91 1.48 7.72 -3.81
CA PHE A 91 0.07 7.64 -3.44
C PHE A 91 -0.32 8.69 -2.41
N MET A 92 0.53 8.91 -1.40
CA MET A 92 0.35 10.00 -0.43
C MET A 92 0.38 11.36 -1.12
N ALA A 93 1.32 11.57 -2.05
CA ALA A 93 1.44 12.80 -2.81
C ALA A 93 0.21 13.04 -3.73
N LEU A 94 -0.35 11.98 -4.32
CA LEU A 94 -1.56 12.05 -5.13
C LEU A 94 -2.77 12.50 -4.30
N HIS A 95 -2.91 11.98 -3.07
CA HIS A 95 -3.98 12.43 -2.18
C HIS A 95 -3.81 13.89 -1.76
N GLU A 96 -2.60 14.33 -1.41
CA GLU A 96 -2.35 15.70 -0.96
C GLU A 96 -2.41 16.74 -2.09
N GLY A 97 -1.74 16.44 -3.22
CA GLY A 97 -1.46 17.40 -4.28
C GLY A 97 -2.25 17.19 -5.59
N GLY A 98 -2.90 16.03 -5.76
CA GLY A 98 -3.56 15.67 -7.01
C GLY A 98 -2.58 15.54 -8.18
N VAL A 99 -3.03 15.93 -9.38
CA VAL A 99 -2.25 15.85 -10.62
C VAL A 99 -2.17 17.18 -11.34
N ALA A 100 -1.09 17.38 -12.10
CA ALA A 100 -0.91 18.51 -13.00
C ALA A 100 -0.43 17.99 -14.36
N GLY A 101 -1.31 18.03 -15.37
CA GLY A 101 -1.04 17.45 -16.69
C GLY A 101 -0.79 15.93 -16.62
N GLY A 102 -1.56 15.23 -15.79
CA GLY A 102 -1.43 13.79 -15.54
C GLY A 102 -0.32 13.40 -14.55
N LYS A 103 0.70 14.25 -14.35
CA LYS A 103 1.77 13.97 -13.39
C LYS A 103 1.30 14.18 -11.96
N ILE A 104 1.59 13.23 -11.07
CA ILE A 104 1.32 13.36 -9.63
C ILE A 104 2.18 14.48 -9.03
N VAL A 105 1.53 15.45 -8.39
CA VAL A 105 2.22 16.61 -7.80
C VAL A 105 2.95 16.17 -6.53
N GLY A 106 4.27 16.37 -6.48
CA GLY A 106 5.10 16.00 -5.32
C GLY A 106 5.55 14.53 -5.28
N ALA A 107 5.18 13.72 -6.27
CA ALA A 107 5.66 12.35 -6.38
C ALA A 107 7.15 12.30 -6.77
N GLN A 108 7.86 11.37 -6.14
CA GLN A 108 9.28 11.07 -6.38
C GLN A 108 9.47 9.79 -7.19
N GLY A 109 8.39 9.05 -7.46
CA GLY A 109 8.39 7.87 -8.31
C GLY A 109 8.85 8.16 -9.74
N ALA A 110 9.41 7.15 -10.38
CA ALA A 110 10.03 7.28 -11.70
C ALA A 110 9.03 7.69 -12.79
N ILE A 111 7.82 7.11 -12.78
CA ILE A 111 6.78 7.27 -13.80
C ILE A 111 5.41 7.53 -13.12
N ALA A 112 5.39 8.50 -12.21
CA ALA A 112 4.20 8.90 -11.44
C ALA A 112 3.21 9.73 -12.28
N PHE A 113 2.51 9.06 -13.20
CA PHE A 113 1.47 9.63 -14.06
C PHE A 113 0.16 8.86 -13.93
N ILE A 114 -0.95 9.61 -13.88
CA ILE A 114 -2.32 9.11 -13.89
C ILE A 114 -2.94 9.51 -15.23
N GLU A 115 -3.39 8.54 -15.99
CA GLU A 115 -3.84 8.68 -17.38
C GLU A 115 -5.30 8.24 -17.56
N ASN A 116 -5.78 7.31 -16.72
CA ASN A 116 -7.11 6.73 -16.81
C ASN A 116 -8.15 7.43 -15.92
N LEU A 117 -7.73 8.19 -14.91
CA LEU A 117 -8.65 8.86 -13.99
C LEU A 117 -8.82 10.33 -14.34
N SER A 118 -10.07 10.80 -14.31
CA SER A 118 -10.36 12.23 -14.47
C SER A 118 -10.05 13.02 -13.20
N ASP A 119 -9.91 14.34 -13.33
CA ASP A 119 -9.74 15.25 -12.19
C ASP A 119 -10.91 15.13 -11.20
N GLU A 120 -12.14 14.88 -11.66
CA GLU A 120 -13.28 14.67 -10.76
C GLU A 120 -13.17 13.37 -9.96
N ALA A 121 -12.63 12.29 -10.55
CA ALA A 121 -12.41 11.03 -9.87
C ALA A 121 -11.31 11.15 -8.80
N ILE A 122 -10.23 11.86 -9.13
CA ILE A 122 -9.14 12.16 -8.17
C ILE A 122 -9.69 13.04 -7.04
N LYS A 123 -10.46 14.08 -7.36
CA LYS A 123 -11.06 14.95 -6.35
C LYS A 123 -12.05 14.18 -5.45
N ARG A 124 -12.87 13.31 -6.04
CA ARG A 124 -13.76 12.41 -5.29
C ARG A 124 -12.96 11.54 -4.33
N PHE A 125 -11.85 10.97 -4.77
CA PHE A 125 -10.96 10.18 -3.92
C PHE A 125 -10.42 10.99 -2.75
N GLN A 126 -9.85 12.17 -3.02
CA GLN A 126 -9.30 13.08 -1.99
C GLN A 126 -10.33 13.44 -0.92
N ASP A 127 -11.57 13.74 -1.32
CA ASP A 127 -12.63 14.13 -0.40
C ASP A 127 -13.25 12.92 0.34
N GLN A 128 -13.19 11.73 -0.25
CA GLN A 128 -13.83 10.54 0.31
C GLN A 128 -13.01 9.92 1.45
N VAL A 129 -11.69 9.83 1.31
CA VAL A 129 -10.84 9.07 2.24
C VAL A 129 -9.82 9.93 2.97
N GLU A 130 -9.48 9.50 4.18
CA GLU A 130 -8.29 9.92 4.90
C GLU A 130 -7.18 8.88 4.72
N MET A 131 -5.96 9.35 4.41
CA MET A 131 -4.78 8.51 4.25
C MET A 131 -4.08 8.33 5.60
N VAL A 132 -3.81 7.08 5.98
CA VAL A 132 -3.13 6.70 7.22
C VAL A 132 -1.89 5.91 6.87
N ASN A 133 -0.72 6.43 7.22
CA ASN A 133 0.55 5.80 6.87
C ASN A 133 1.25 5.21 8.10
N ILE A 134 1.45 3.89 8.10
CA ILE A 134 2.28 3.17 9.09
C ILE A 134 3.46 2.46 8.43
N MET A 135 3.76 2.77 7.17
CA MET A 135 4.94 2.23 6.48
C MET A 135 6.22 2.59 7.26
N GLU A 136 7.23 1.72 7.32
CA GLU A 136 7.34 0.41 6.64
C GLU A 136 6.89 -0.78 7.49
N SER A 137 5.85 -0.65 8.32
CA SER A 137 5.40 -1.73 9.20
C SER A 137 4.83 -2.93 8.43
N GLU A 138 5.40 -4.12 8.67
CA GLU A 138 4.87 -5.43 8.25
C GLU A 138 4.30 -6.24 9.42
N ASP A 139 4.31 -5.69 10.64
CA ASP A 139 3.78 -6.38 11.81
C ASP A 139 2.25 -6.47 11.79
N MET A 140 1.73 -7.69 11.69
CA MET A 140 0.30 -7.96 11.66
C MET A 140 -0.41 -7.52 12.94
N GLY A 141 0.26 -7.51 14.09
CA GLY A 141 -0.32 -7.00 15.33
C GLY A 141 -0.62 -5.50 15.23
N THR A 142 0.36 -4.73 14.78
CA THR A 142 0.26 -3.29 14.55
C THR A 142 -0.78 -2.95 13.47
N ILE A 143 -0.79 -3.69 12.35
CA ILE A 143 -1.76 -3.49 11.27
C ILE A 143 -3.19 -3.73 11.77
N LYS A 144 -3.45 -4.84 12.47
CA LYS A 144 -4.78 -5.17 13.01
C LYS A 144 -5.24 -4.14 14.05
N ALA A 145 -4.37 -3.73 14.96
CA ALA A 145 -4.68 -2.70 15.94
C ALA A 145 -5.05 -1.36 15.28
N LYS A 146 -4.37 -1.00 14.19
CA LYS A 146 -4.69 0.22 13.44
C LYS A 146 -6.03 0.12 12.71
N ILE A 147 -6.36 -1.05 12.15
CA ILE A 147 -7.67 -1.30 11.54
C ILE A 147 -8.79 -1.11 12.57
N ASP A 148 -8.64 -1.68 13.77
CA ASP A 148 -9.63 -1.52 14.85
C ASP A 148 -9.79 -0.06 15.29
N GLU A 149 -8.69 0.68 15.40
CA GLU A 149 -8.72 2.12 15.70
C GLU A 149 -9.52 2.91 14.64
N LEU A 150 -9.30 2.63 13.35
CA LEU A 150 -9.97 3.33 12.26
C LEU A 150 -11.45 2.96 12.17
N LYS A 151 -11.80 1.69 12.39
CA LYS A 151 -13.20 1.25 12.49
C LYS A 151 -13.94 1.91 13.64
N ALA A 152 -13.28 2.12 14.78
CA ALA A 152 -13.88 2.85 15.90
C ALA A 152 -14.16 4.33 15.58
N LYS A 153 -13.50 4.89 14.54
CA LYS A 153 -13.67 6.26 14.04
C LYS A 153 -14.54 6.35 12.78
N ASP A 154 -15.26 5.29 12.44
CA ASP A 154 -16.09 5.22 11.22
C ASP A 154 -17.07 6.40 11.13
N PRO A 155 -16.88 7.35 10.19
CA PRO A 155 -17.75 8.50 10.04
C PRO A 155 -19.00 8.17 9.21
N GLY A 156 -19.14 6.93 8.74
CA GLY A 156 -20.17 6.47 7.83
C GLY A 156 -19.87 6.72 6.36
N ALA A 157 -20.80 6.31 5.51
CA ALA A 157 -20.63 6.40 4.07
C ALA A 157 -20.42 7.84 3.61
N PHE A 158 -19.61 8.00 2.56
CA PHE A 158 -19.46 9.29 1.90
C PHE A 158 -20.80 9.77 1.32
N GLY A 159 -21.02 11.09 1.36
CA GLY A 159 -22.31 11.73 1.06
C GLY A 159 -22.78 11.66 -0.39
N ALA A 160 -22.11 10.89 -1.25
CA ALA A 160 -22.44 10.76 -2.67
C ALA A 160 -22.50 9.28 -3.09
N GLU A 161 -23.10 9.02 -4.23
CA GLU A 161 -23.27 7.65 -4.76
C GLU A 161 -21.92 7.03 -5.18
N PRO A 162 -21.85 5.70 -5.32
CA PRO A 162 -20.69 5.02 -5.90
C PRO A 162 -20.30 5.62 -7.26
N MET A 163 -19.02 5.92 -7.45
CA MET A 163 -18.49 6.39 -8.72
C MET A 163 -17.74 5.24 -9.41
N VAL A 164 -18.15 4.87 -10.62
CA VAL A 164 -17.49 3.84 -11.43
C VAL A 164 -16.69 4.52 -12.52
N VAL A 165 -15.43 4.13 -12.65
CA VAL A 165 -14.49 4.63 -13.67
C VAL A 165 -13.90 3.44 -14.41
N GLU A 166 -13.60 3.61 -15.69
CA GLU A 166 -12.88 2.62 -16.48
C GLU A 166 -11.38 2.85 -16.33
N VAL A 167 -10.64 1.79 -16.04
CA VAL A 167 -9.17 1.81 -16.04
C VAL A 167 -8.72 0.88 -17.15
N LYS A 168 -8.10 1.44 -18.20
CA LYS A 168 -7.61 0.63 -19.32
C LYS A 168 -6.27 0.03 -18.95
N GLU A 169 -6.18 -1.28 -19.05
CA GLU A 169 -4.89 -1.97 -19.05
C GLU A 169 -4.33 -1.84 -20.46
N GLU A 170 -3.23 -1.10 -20.64
CA GLU A 170 -2.47 -1.24 -21.88
C GLU A 170 -1.82 -2.64 -21.87
N ASP A 171 -2.10 -3.43 -22.91
CA ASP A 171 -1.67 -4.83 -23.13
C ASP A 171 -0.13 -5.06 -23.14
N GLY A 172 0.69 -4.16 -22.61
CA GLY A 172 2.15 -4.18 -22.70
C GLY A 172 2.94 -3.93 -21.41
N ALA A 173 2.32 -3.50 -20.31
CA ALA A 173 3.07 -3.15 -19.09
C ALA A 173 2.85 -4.13 -17.91
N GLY A 174 1.78 -4.94 -17.94
CA GLY A 174 1.43 -5.89 -16.88
C GLY A 174 1.77 -7.35 -17.16
N ALA A 175 2.26 -7.67 -18.36
CA ALA A 175 2.47 -9.06 -18.77
C ALA A 175 3.75 -9.71 -18.21
N GLU A 176 4.67 -8.96 -17.61
CA GLU A 176 5.95 -9.52 -17.14
C GLU A 176 5.89 -10.20 -15.77
N GLU A 177 4.80 -10.09 -15.01
CA GLU A 177 4.70 -10.76 -13.68
C GLU A 177 3.59 -11.80 -13.53
N ALA A 178 2.70 -12.00 -14.51
CA ALA A 178 1.49 -12.82 -14.31
C ALA A 178 1.39 -14.13 -15.13
N THR A 179 2.21 -14.36 -16.16
CA THR A 179 2.09 -15.60 -16.94
C THR A 179 3.44 -16.26 -17.14
N GLY A 180 3.57 -17.51 -16.67
CA GLY A 180 4.75 -18.35 -16.85
C GLY A 180 5.01 -18.79 -18.30
N GLU A 181 4.55 -18.01 -19.29
CA GLU A 181 4.80 -18.25 -20.70
C GLU A 181 5.95 -17.37 -21.18
N VAL A 182 7.12 -18.01 -21.32
CA VAL A 182 8.31 -17.39 -21.91
C VAL A 182 8.03 -17.11 -23.38
N GLN A 183 7.70 -15.86 -23.72
CA GLN A 183 7.68 -15.45 -25.12
C GLN A 183 9.11 -15.52 -25.70
N PRO A 184 9.28 -15.99 -26.95
CA PRO A 184 10.60 -16.06 -27.57
C PRO A 184 11.13 -14.64 -27.82
N LEU A 185 12.05 -14.20 -26.97
CA LEU A 185 12.78 -12.95 -27.10
C LEU A 185 13.78 -13.03 -28.27
N SER A 186 13.91 -11.95 -29.04
CA SER A 186 15.03 -11.82 -29.98
C SER A 186 16.36 -11.84 -29.21
N GLY A 187 17.47 -12.23 -29.85
CA GLY A 187 18.77 -12.35 -29.16
C GLY A 187 19.24 -11.04 -28.49
N GLU A 188 18.92 -9.89 -29.06
CA GLU A 188 19.21 -8.58 -28.48
C GLU A 188 18.30 -8.26 -27.29
N LEU A 189 16.99 -8.54 -27.40
CA LEU A 189 16.06 -8.34 -26.30
C LEU A 189 16.40 -9.27 -25.12
N ALA A 190 16.79 -10.51 -25.40
CA ALA A 190 17.22 -11.47 -24.37
C ALA A 190 18.47 -10.97 -23.62
N LEU A 191 19.40 -10.31 -24.31
CA LEU A 191 20.59 -9.72 -23.68
C LEU A 191 20.23 -8.51 -22.81
N ILE A 192 19.34 -7.63 -23.28
CA ILE A 192 18.85 -6.48 -22.50
C ILE A 192 18.10 -6.97 -21.26
N HIS A 193 17.19 -7.92 -21.42
CA HIS A 193 16.41 -8.49 -20.32
C HIS A 193 17.32 -9.20 -19.31
N ALA A 194 18.35 -9.93 -19.74
CA ALA A 194 19.34 -10.54 -18.85
C ALA A 194 20.09 -9.48 -18.03
N ARG A 195 20.46 -8.35 -18.64
CA ARG A 195 21.10 -7.23 -17.93
C ARG A 195 20.14 -6.54 -16.97
N MET A 196 18.89 -6.30 -17.37
CA MET A 196 17.86 -5.75 -16.50
C MET A 196 17.64 -6.64 -15.28
N LYS A 197 17.53 -7.96 -15.45
CA LYS A 197 17.37 -8.92 -14.35
C LYS A 197 18.56 -8.95 -13.39
N ILE A 198 19.77 -8.74 -13.89
CA ILE A 198 20.96 -8.58 -13.04
C ILE A 198 20.87 -7.29 -12.22
N ILE A 199 20.48 -6.18 -12.85
CA ILE A 199 20.29 -4.88 -12.17
C ILE A 199 19.21 -5.01 -11.09
N GLU A 200 18.08 -5.59 -11.42
CA GLU A 200 16.97 -5.84 -10.51
C GLU A 200 17.41 -6.67 -9.31
N ARG A 201 18.12 -7.79 -9.54
CA ARG A 201 18.67 -8.61 -8.44
C ARG A 201 19.63 -7.80 -7.55
N MET A 202 20.49 -6.97 -8.13
CA MET A 202 21.39 -6.12 -7.33
C MET A 202 20.62 -5.10 -6.49
N VAL A 203 19.58 -4.48 -7.04
CA VAL A 203 18.72 -3.52 -6.32
C VAL A 203 17.99 -4.23 -5.17
N THR A 204 17.46 -5.42 -5.42
CA THR A 204 16.78 -6.25 -4.42
C THR A 204 17.74 -6.70 -3.32
N ASP A 205 18.97 -7.12 -3.65
CA ASP A 205 20.00 -7.47 -2.66
C ASP A 205 20.38 -6.26 -1.78
N ILE A 206 20.48 -5.06 -2.36
CA ILE A 206 20.67 -3.82 -1.59
C ILE A 206 19.45 -3.57 -0.67
N GLY A 207 18.24 -3.87 -1.15
CA GLY A 207 17.01 -3.90 -0.34
C GLY A 207 17.12 -4.81 0.87
N TYR A 208 17.42 -6.09 0.66
CA TYR A 208 17.56 -7.06 1.72
C TYR A 208 18.66 -6.69 2.72
N ARG A 209 19.80 -6.18 2.24
CA ARG A 209 20.87 -5.70 3.12
C ARG A 209 20.44 -4.52 3.97
N ASN A 210 19.71 -3.55 3.41
CA ASN A 210 19.19 -2.43 4.17
C ASN A 210 18.16 -2.87 5.20
N LYS A 211 17.21 -3.76 4.83
CA LYS A 211 16.21 -4.32 5.74
C LYS A 211 16.87 -5.10 6.89
N PHE A 212 17.85 -5.94 6.57
CA PHE A 212 18.63 -6.67 7.57
C PHE A 212 19.40 -5.71 8.49
N ALA A 213 20.05 -4.69 7.93
CA ALA A 213 20.77 -3.69 8.72
C ALA A 213 19.84 -2.91 9.65
N ALA A 214 18.65 -2.50 9.19
CA ALA A 214 17.64 -1.83 9.99
C ALA A 214 17.16 -2.72 11.15
N GLY A 215 16.86 -4.00 10.88
CA GLY A 215 16.47 -4.96 11.91
C GLY A 215 17.57 -5.19 12.96
N VAL A 216 18.82 -5.37 12.52
CA VAL A 216 19.98 -5.52 13.43
C VAL A 216 20.20 -4.26 14.27
N TYR A 217 20.03 -3.08 13.67
CA TYR A 217 20.18 -1.81 14.40
C TYR A 217 19.09 -1.66 15.47
N SER A 218 17.82 -1.93 15.14
CA SER A 218 16.71 -1.91 16.10
C SER A 218 16.97 -2.86 17.28
N GLY A 219 17.34 -4.11 16.98
CA GLY A 219 17.65 -5.10 18.03
C GLY A 219 18.83 -4.73 18.92
N LYS A 220 19.86 -4.04 18.37
CA LYS A 220 20.98 -3.52 19.18
C LYS A 220 20.52 -2.44 20.15
N ILE A 221 19.65 -1.52 19.71
CA ILE A 221 19.11 -0.46 20.57
C ILE A 221 18.27 -1.07 21.70
N GLU A 222 17.35 -1.98 21.36
CA GLU A 222 16.53 -2.68 22.36
C GLU A 222 17.38 -3.43 23.38
N GLY A 223 18.39 -4.18 22.92
CA GLY A 223 19.31 -4.91 23.79
C GLY A 223 20.08 -4.00 24.74
N LEU A 224 20.54 -2.83 24.26
CA LEU A 224 21.21 -1.84 25.09
C LEU A 224 20.27 -1.25 26.14
N MET A 225 19.03 -0.91 25.76
CA MET A 225 18.02 -0.39 26.68
C MET A 225 17.66 -1.39 27.78
N ILE A 226 17.41 -2.65 27.41
CA ILE A 226 17.14 -3.74 28.37
C ILE A 226 18.32 -3.90 29.33
N GLY A 227 19.55 -3.95 28.80
CA GLY A 227 20.76 -4.06 29.61
C GLY A 227 20.91 -2.92 30.61
N LEU A 228 20.61 -1.69 30.19
CA LEU A 228 20.71 -0.48 31.02
C LEU A 228 19.63 -0.47 32.13
N ILE A 229 18.39 -0.87 31.82
CA ILE A 229 17.30 -1.01 32.79
C ILE A 229 17.66 -2.07 33.85
N VAL A 230 18.08 -3.26 33.41
CA VAL A 230 18.49 -4.35 34.32
C VAL A 230 19.65 -3.89 35.22
N SER A 231 20.63 -3.18 34.67
CA SER A 231 21.77 -2.67 35.45
C SER A 231 21.31 -1.71 36.55
N PHE A 232 20.40 -0.78 36.26
CA PHE A 232 19.88 0.15 37.28
C PHE A 232 19.02 -0.54 38.33
N VAL A 233 18.25 -1.55 37.96
CA VAL A 233 17.48 -2.34 38.92
C VAL A 233 18.42 -3.05 39.90
N ILE A 234 19.48 -3.68 39.40
CA ILE A 234 20.49 -4.35 40.25
C ILE A 234 21.19 -3.33 41.17
N LEU A 235 21.65 -2.20 40.62
CA LEU A 235 22.27 -1.13 41.41
C LEU A 235 21.32 -0.57 42.48
N GLY A 236 20.03 -0.42 42.16
CA GLY A 236 19.00 0.01 43.10
C GLY A 236 18.84 -0.95 44.27
N PHE A 237 18.82 -2.27 44.00
CA PHE A 237 18.81 -3.28 45.06
C PHE A 237 20.07 -3.28 45.92
N ILE A 238 21.25 -3.04 45.33
CA ILE A 238 22.52 -2.95 46.07
C ILE A 238 22.58 -1.70 46.97
N LEU A 239 22.00 -0.58 46.53
CA LEU A 239 22.05 0.69 47.28
C LEU A 239 20.96 0.80 48.37
N LEU A 240 19.87 0.03 48.25
CA LEU A 240 18.74 0.03 49.20
C LEU A 240 18.77 -1.13 50.22
N GLY A 241 19.68 -2.10 50.05
CA GLY A 241 19.95 -3.18 51.00
C GLY A 241 21.17 -2.89 51.86
#